data_AF-A0A3D9B4T8-F1
#
_entry.id   AF-A0A3D9B4T8-F1
#
_cell.length_a   1.000
_cell.length_b   1.000
_cell.length_c   1.000
_cell.angle_alpha   90.00
_cell.angle_beta   90.00
_cell.angle_gamma   90.00
#
_symmetry.space_group_name_H-M   'P 1'
#
loop_
_entity.id
_entity.type
_entity.pdbx_description
1 polymer ?
#
loop_
_entity_poly.entity_id
_entity_poly.type
_entity_poly.pdbx_seq_one_letter_code
_entity_poly.pdbx_strand_id
1 'polypeptide(L)'
;MKKMIVLFLIGLFTLQSCSVSSEITYHKDSSSTFVTDIDTREFMSEMQAMTPDSLKQKEFGEIDKLPTVWTSLYDLEKREGKIKTQHPDTVRIMKKIFMKSKQDDRKLVGLSFKMDHFTADDHQVLKNYNKREKLPLDQNIYNAWDGKTLTIDTENFNLRNIEETLRSKSSKEGTEKIEGMMMMFFKEIGTTLKFDHKIRTITGKHDWLKQTDEYSVKIDYDLKTLYDKEAKLKNADKKIVITTE
;
A
#
# COMPACT_ATOMS: atom_id res chain seq x y z
N MET A 1 -23.68 28.35 19.92
CA MET A 1 -22.43 28.54 19.13
C MET A 1 -21.15 28.13 19.88
N LYS A 2 -20.94 28.43 21.17
CA LYS A 2 -19.71 28.01 21.90
C LYS A 2 -19.51 26.49 22.10
N LYS A 3 -20.58 25.68 22.12
CA LYS A 3 -20.47 24.20 22.27
C LYS A 3 -20.27 23.43 20.96
N MET A 4 -20.64 24.02 19.81
CA MET A 4 -20.37 23.42 18.47
C MET A 4 -18.91 23.56 18.06
N ILE A 5 -18.25 24.66 18.47
CA ILE A 5 -16.83 24.89 18.19
C ILE A 5 -15.95 23.86 18.91
N VAL A 6 -16.33 23.43 20.12
CA VAL A 6 -15.61 22.40 20.87
C VAL A 6 -15.78 21.01 20.25
N LEU A 7 -16.96 20.65 19.74
CA LEU A 7 -17.18 19.40 18.99
C LEU A 7 -16.46 19.38 17.63
N PHE A 8 -16.38 20.53 16.94
CA PHE A 8 -15.61 20.67 15.72
C PHE A 8 -14.09 20.59 15.99
N LEU A 9 -13.63 21.15 17.12
CA LEU A 9 -12.23 21.06 17.55
C LEU A 9 -11.84 19.65 18.02
N ILE A 10 -12.73 18.90 18.68
CA ILE A 10 -12.47 17.50 19.07
C ILE A 10 -12.43 16.58 17.85
N GLY A 11 -13.24 16.84 16.82
CA GLY A 11 -13.19 16.10 15.54
C GLY A 11 -11.96 16.43 14.67
N LEU A 12 -11.20 17.47 15.01
CA LEU A 12 -10.00 17.89 14.26
C LEU A 12 -8.70 17.23 14.76
N PHE A 13 -8.72 16.52 15.90
CA PHE A 13 -7.52 15.96 16.54
C PHE A 13 -7.33 14.44 16.45
N THR A 14 -8.19 13.69 15.75
CA THR A 14 -8.03 12.22 15.55
C THR A 14 -7.96 11.78 14.10
N LEU A 15 -7.54 12.66 13.19
CA LEU A 15 -7.72 12.41 11.76
C LEU A 15 -6.84 11.30 11.16
N GLN A 16 -5.78 10.87 11.85
CA GLN A 16 -4.85 9.83 11.38
C GLN A 16 -5.31 8.43 11.81
N SER A 17 -6.20 7.84 11.03
CA SER A 17 -6.96 6.64 11.43
C SER A 17 -6.63 5.37 10.63
N CYS A 18 -5.68 5.45 9.69
CA CYS A 18 -5.16 4.32 8.92
C CYS A 18 -3.64 4.15 9.09
N SER A 19 -3.19 2.90 9.23
CA SER A 19 -1.78 2.52 9.17
C SER A 19 -1.56 1.53 8.03
N VAL A 20 -0.56 1.79 7.21
CA VAL A 20 -0.17 0.91 6.09
C VAL A 20 1.19 0.30 6.40
N SER A 21 1.21 -1.02 6.57
CA SER A 21 2.45 -1.77 6.74
C SER A 21 2.65 -2.67 5.55
N SER A 22 3.73 -2.43 4.82
CA SER A 22 4.10 -3.22 3.66
C SER A 22 5.36 -4.03 3.93
N GLU A 23 5.45 -5.18 3.29
CA GLU A 23 6.60 -6.08 3.31
C GLU A 23 6.89 -6.55 1.90
N ILE A 24 8.14 -6.44 1.46
CA ILE A 24 8.63 -7.06 0.22
C ILE A 24 9.69 -8.08 0.65
N THR A 25 9.41 -9.36 0.45
CA THR A 25 10.39 -10.43 0.62
C THR A 25 11.05 -10.73 -0.72
N TYR A 26 12.37 -10.63 -0.77
CA TYR A 26 13.19 -10.93 -1.93
C TYR A 26 13.74 -12.36 -1.81
N HIS A 27 13.39 -13.19 -2.80
CA HIS A 27 13.67 -14.62 -2.79
C HIS A 27 14.90 -14.99 -3.61
N LYS A 28 15.54 -16.11 -3.25
CA LYS A 28 16.75 -16.61 -3.94
C LYS A 28 16.58 -16.91 -5.44
N ASP A 29 15.35 -17.14 -5.89
CA ASP A 29 15.02 -17.45 -7.29
C ASP A 29 14.76 -16.18 -8.13
N SER A 30 15.25 -15.04 -7.66
CA SER A 30 15.07 -13.72 -8.28
C SER A 30 13.60 -13.25 -8.31
N SER A 31 12.69 -13.92 -7.61
CA SER A 31 11.32 -13.46 -7.42
C SER A 31 11.18 -12.61 -6.14
N SER A 32 10.07 -11.89 -6.02
CA SER A 32 9.70 -11.18 -4.79
C SER A 32 8.23 -11.36 -4.44
N THR A 33 7.95 -11.46 -3.14
CA THR A 33 6.59 -11.48 -2.61
C THR A 33 6.32 -10.16 -1.90
N PHE A 34 5.25 -9.47 -2.28
CA PHE A 34 4.80 -8.25 -1.63
C PHE A 34 3.53 -8.53 -0.82
N VAL A 35 3.49 -8.07 0.43
CA VAL A 35 2.29 -8.08 1.27
C VAL A 35 2.10 -6.66 1.79
N THR A 36 0.88 -6.15 1.75
CA THR A 36 0.52 -4.90 2.41
C THR A 36 -0.72 -5.09 3.24
N ASP A 37 -0.66 -4.63 4.48
CA ASP A 37 -1.73 -4.63 5.45
C ASP A 37 -2.14 -3.19 5.73
N ILE A 38 -3.43 -2.92 5.58
CA ILE A 38 -4.06 -1.64 5.85
C ILE A 38 -4.95 -1.84 7.06
N ASP A 39 -4.55 -1.31 8.22
CA ASP A 39 -5.42 -1.24 9.39
C ASP A 39 -6.35 -0.03 9.21
N THR A 40 -7.66 -0.29 9.20
CA THR A 40 -8.71 0.72 9.03
C THR A 40 -9.65 0.78 10.23
N ARG A 41 -9.27 0.17 11.37
CA ARG A 41 -10.17 0.02 12.52
C ARG A 41 -10.71 1.36 13.01
N GLU A 42 -9.83 2.33 13.22
CA GLU A 42 -10.21 3.66 13.71
C GLU A 42 -11.08 4.37 12.66
N PHE A 43 -10.66 4.35 11.39
CA PHE A 43 -11.39 4.97 10.28
C PHE A 43 -12.82 4.41 10.15
N MET A 44 -12.95 3.08 10.19
CA MET A 44 -14.25 2.42 10.08
C MET A 44 -15.13 2.70 11.30
N SER A 45 -14.55 2.79 12.50
CA SER A 45 -15.28 3.15 13.72
C SER A 45 -15.83 4.58 13.64
N GLU A 46 -15.00 5.55 13.21
CA GLU A 46 -15.41 6.94 13.04
C GLU A 46 -16.48 7.07 11.95
N MET A 47 -16.27 6.44 10.79
CA MET A 47 -17.25 6.41 9.71
C MET A 47 -18.60 5.85 10.18
N GLN A 48 -18.61 4.75 10.92
CA GLN A 48 -19.84 4.15 11.45
C GLN A 48 -20.53 5.05 12.47
N ALA A 49 -19.77 5.78 13.30
CA ALA A 49 -20.32 6.73 14.28
C ALA A 49 -20.94 7.95 13.59
N MET A 50 -20.37 8.40 12.47
CA MET A 50 -20.84 9.56 11.70
C MET A 50 -21.95 9.21 10.69
N THR A 51 -22.09 7.93 10.32
CA THR A 51 -23.11 7.48 9.36
C THR A 51 -24.46 7.32 10.06
N PRO A 52 -25.53 8.00 9.59
CA PRO A 52 -26.88 7.81 10.12
C PRO A 52 -27.33 6.35 10.03
N ASP A 53 -28.06 5.86 11.03
CA ASP A 53 -28.52 4.45 11.08
C ASP A 53 -29.28 4.01 9.82
N SER A 54 -30.04 4.93 9.20
CA SER A 54 -30.78 4.69 7.97
C SER A 54 -29.89 4.40 6.74
N LEU A 55 -28.60 4.78 6.78
CA LEU A 55 -27.65 4.60 5.68
C LEU A 55 -26.63 3.48 5.94
N LYS A 56 -26.47 3.02 7.19
CA LYS A 56 -25.45 2.03 7.55
C LYS A 56 -25.51 0.75 6.71
N GLN A 57 -26.70 0.20 6.49
CA GLN A 57 -26.84 -1.03 5.68
C GLN A 57 -26.42 -0.82 4.22
N LYS A 58 -26.67 0.36 3.66
CA LYS A 58 -26.33 0.68 2.28
C LYS A 58 -24.82 0.87 2.12
N GLU A 59 -24.19 1.59 3.06
CA GLU A 59 -22.76 1.93 2.98
C GLU A 59 -21.85 0.77 3.39
N PHE A 60 -22.29 -0.11 4.30
CA PHE A 60 -21.46 -1.18 4.87
C PHE A 60 -21.95 -2.61 4.56
N GLY A 61 -23.10 -2.77 3.90
CA GLY A 61 -23.71 -4.09 3.67
C GLY A 61 -22.95 -5.00 2.69
N GLU A 62 -21.94 -4.48 1.99
CA GLU A 62 -21.11 -5.28 1.09
C GLU A 62 -19.80 -5.78 1.74
N ILE A 63 -19.54 -5.42 3.00
CA ILE A 63 -18.34 -5.88 3.73
C ILE A 63 -18.29 -7.41 3.81
N ASP A 64 -19.44 -8.06 4.00
CA ASP A 64 -19.55 -9.52 4.09
C ASP A 64 -19.19 -10.23 2.77
N LYS A 65 -19.14 -9.52 1.64
CA LYS A 65 -18.71 -10.08 0.36
C LYS A 65 -17.19 -10.15 0.23
N LEU A 66 -16.45 -9.42 1.07
CA LEU A 66 -15.00 -9.42 1.03
C LEU A 66 -14.44 -10.76 1.53
N PRO A 67 -13.41 -11.31 0.87
CA PRO A 67 -12.88 -12.62 1.23
C PRO A 67 -12.13 -12.56 2.57
N THR A 68 -12.42 -13.46 3.51
CA THR A 68 -11.70 -13.57 4.80
C THR A 68 -10.47 -14.47 4.73
N VAL A 69 -10.26 -15.14 3.60
CA VAL A 69 -9.06 -15.93 3.26
C VAL A 69 -8.42 -15.37 2.00
N TRP A 70 -7.12 -15.60 1.81
CA TRP A 70 -6.43 -15.17 0.60
C TRP A 70 -7.14 -15.68 -0.65
N THR A 71 -7.73 -14.76 -1.41
CA THR A 71 -8.46 -15.08 -2.65
C THR A 71 -7.85 -14.28 -3.77
N SER A 72 -7.55 -14.94 -4.89
CA SER A 72 -6.93 -14.29 -6.03
C SER A 72 -7.90 -13.30 -6.70
N LEU A 73 -7.38 -12.25 -7.32
CA LEU A 73 -8.19 -11.31 -8.08
C LEU A 73 -8.95 -12.02 -9.21
N TYR A 74 -8.32 -13.02 -9.83
CA TYR A 74 -8.97 -13.88 -10.81
C TYR A 74 -10.20 -14.59 -10.26
N ASP A 75 -10.09 -15.23 -9.09
CA ASP A 75 -11.21 -15.98 -8.49
C ASP A 75 -12.34 -15.05 -8.02
N LEU A 76 -11.99 -13.85 -7.55
CA LEU A 76 -12.97 -12.81 -7.19
C LEU A 76 -13.77 -12.35 -8.41
N GLU A 77 -13.08 -11.96 -9.49
CA GLU A 77 -13.76 -11.56 -10.73
C GLU A 77 -14.55 -12.72 -11.34
N LYS A 78 -14.05 -13.96 -11.24
CA LYS A 78 -14.76 -15.15 -11.70
C LYS A 78 -16.09 -15.33 -10.95
N ARG A 79 -16.06 -15.21 -9.62
CA ARG A 79 -17.25 -15.34 -8.77
C ARG A 79 -18.30 -14.28 -9.10
N GLU A 80 -17.87 -13.08 -9.43
CA GLU A 80 -18.75 -11.97 -9.79
C GLU A 80 -19.20 -11.99 -11.26
N GLY A 81 -18.69 -12.93 -12.08
CA GLY A 81 -18.96 -12.97 -13.52
C GLY A 81 -18.33 -11.78 -14.28
N LYS A 82 -17.27 -11.18 -13.74
CA LYS A 82 -16.66 -9.93 -14.21
C LYS A 82 -15.30 -10.11 -14.90
N ILE A 83 -14.84 -11.34 -15.18
CA ILE A 83 -13.59 -11.53 -15.92
C ILE A 83 -13.68 -10.83 -17.29
N LYS A 84 -12.93 -9.73 -17.45
CA LYS A 84 -12.96 -8.91 -18.67
C LYS A 84 -11.97 -9.34 -19.74
N THR A 85 -11.01 -10.20 -19.39
CA THR A 85 -9.88 -10.54 -20.25
C THR A 85 -9.61 -12.03 -20.27
N GLN A 86 -9.18 -12.52 -21.43
CA GLN A 86 -8.67 -13.88 -21.63
C GLN A 86 -7.17 -13.88 -21.98
N HIS A 87 -6.51 -12.72 -21.90
CA HIS A 87 -5.08 -12.63 -22.22
C HIS A 87 -4.26 -13.45 -21.21
N PRO A 88 -3.45 -14.44 -21.66
CA PRO A 88 -2.78 -15.38 -20.76
C PRO A 88 -1.93 -14.70 -19.67
N ASP A 89 -1.15 -13.68 -20.05
CA ASP A 89 -0.30 -12.97 -19.08
C ASP A 89 -1.11 -12.21 -18.04
N THR A 90 -2.20 -11.55 -18.43
CA THR A 90 -3.05 -10.83 -17.47
C THR A 90 -3.74 -11.81 -16.52
N VAL A 91 -4.25 -12.92 -17.05
CA VAL A 91 -4.84 -13.99 -16.23
C VAL A 91 -3.81 -14.57 -15.25
N ARG A 92 -2.56 -14.77 -15.69
CA ARG A 92 -1.46 -15.21 -14.81
C ARG A 92 -1.23 -14.21 -13.67
N ILE A 93 -1.12 -12.92 -13.97
CA ILE A 93 -0.92 -11.87 -12.95
C ILE A 93 -2.10 -11.81 -11.97
N MET A 94 -3.34 -11.82 -12.46
CA MET A 94 -4.53 -11.80 -11.61
C MET A 94 -4.60 -12.99 -10.65
N LYS A 95 -4.08 -14.15 -11.04
CA LYS A 95 -3.97 -15.33 -10.17
C LYS A 95 -2.89 -15.20 -9.10
N LYS A 96 -1.91 -14.32 -9.28
CA LYS A 96 -0.81 -14.07 -8.34
C LYS A 96 -1.07 -12.88 -7.41
N ILE A 97 -2.10 -12.08 -7.69
CA ILE A 97 -2.55 -10.99 -6.82
C ILE A 97 -3.71 -11.50 -5.96
N PHE A 98 -3.58 -11.39 -4.65
CA PHE A 98 -4.56 -11.85 -3.69
C PHE A 98 -5.01 -10.70 -2.80
N MET A 99 -6.23 -10.81 -2.30
CA MET A 99 -6.71 -9.95 -1.22
C MET A 99 -7.37 -10.77 -0.12
N LYS A 100 -7.43 -10.17 1.07
CA LYS A 100 -8.09 -10.70 2.25
C LYS A 100 -8.56 -9.56 3.13
N SER A 101 -9.80 -9.58 3.60
CA SER A 101 -10.27 -8.67 4.64
C SER A 101 -9.95 -9.20 6.03
N LYS A 102 -9.59 -8.29 6.93
CA LYS A 102 -9.54 -8.54 8.37
C LYS A 102 -10.83 -8.04 9.00
N GLN A 103 -11.52 -8.94 9.68
CA GLN A 103 -12.78 -8.62 10.34
C GLN A 103 -12.68 -8.89 11.85
N ASP A 104 -13.35 -8.07 12.63
CA ASP A 104 -13.50 -8.18 14.08
C ASP A 104 -14.99 -8.02 14.41
N ASP A 105 -15.61 -9.04 15.01
CA ASP A 105 -17.08 -9.10 15.22
C ASP A 105 -17.92 -8.71 13.98
N ARG A 106 -17.56 -9.25 12.80
CA ARG A 106 -18.16 -8.95 11.48
C ARG A 106 -18.03 -7.50 11.02
N LYS A 107 -17.19 -6.69 11.67
CA LYS A 107 -16.81 -5.36 11.21
C LYS A 107 -15.51 -5.42 10.45
N LEU A 108 -15.42 -4.74 9.32
CA LEU A 108 -14.16 -4.56 8.62
C LEU A 108 -13.22 -3.73 9.50
N VAL A 109 -12.05 -4.27 9.82
CA VAL A 109 -11.00 -3.58 10.57
C VAL A 109 -9.69 -3.49 9.78
N GLY A 110 -9.65 -4.06 8.58
CA GLY A 110 -8.52 -3.88 7.69
C GLY A 110 -8.64 -4.69 6.40
N LEU A 111 -7.70 -4.42 5.50
CA LEU A 111 -7.55 -5.12 4.23
C LEU A 111 -6.09 -5.49 4.04
N SER A 112 -5.85 -6.68 3.52
CA SER A 112 -4.53 -7.16 3.15
C SER A 112 -4.49 -7.46 1.66
N PHE A 113 -3.40 -7.08 1.00
CA PHE A 113 -3.12 -7.45 -0.39
C PHE A 113 -1.80 -8.21 -0.44
N LYS A 114 -1.71 -9.19 -1.34
CA LYS A 114 -0.50 -9.97 -1.58
C LYS A 114 -0.22 -10.11 -3.08
N MET A 115 1.03 -9.93 -3.47
CA MET A 115 1.55 -10.32 -4.77
C MET A 115 2.55 -11.45 -4.55
N ASP A 116 2.25 -12.64 -5.05
CA ASP A 116 2.99 -13.86 -4.70
C ASP A 116 4.08 -14.20 -5.72
N HIS A 117 5.35 -14.28 -5.28
CA HIS A 117 6.52 -14.68 -6.09
C HIS A 117 6.59 -14.02 -7.47
N PHE A 118 6.51 -12.69 -7.55
CA PHE A 118 6.63 -11.93 -8.80
C PHE A 118 8.06 -11.93 -9.32
N THR A 119 8.22 -12.28 -10.59
CA THR A 119 9.49 -12.16 -11.33
C THR A 119 9.60 -10.77 -11.97
N ALA A 120 10.79 -10.44 -12.52
CA ALA A 120 10.97 -9.22 -13.30
C ALA A 120 9.96 -9.10 -14.45
N ASP A 121 9.67 -10.20 -15.16
CA ASP A 121 8.67 -10.22 -16.24
C ASP A 121 7.25 -9.99 -15.72
N ASP A 122 6.92 -10.54 -14.55
CA ASP A 122 5.60 -10.32 -13.95
C ASP A 122 5.40 -8.85 -13.56
N HIS A 123 6.45 -8.17 -13.08
CA HIS A 123 6.40 -6.73 -12.81
C HIS A 123 6.19 -5.89 -14.07
N GLN A 124 6.74 -6.31 -15.22
CA GLN A 124 6.46 -5.64 -16.50
C GLN A 124 5.01 -5.79 -16.93
N VAL A 125 4.45 -7.01 -16.82
CA VAL A 125 3.04 -7.25 -17.12
C VAL A 125 2.14 -6.46 -16.16
N LEU A 126 2.48 -6.45 -14.86
CA LEU A 126 1.76 -5.70 -13.84
C LEU A 126 1.76 -4.19 -14.14
N LYS A 127 2.89 -3.62 -14.55
CA LYS A 127 2.97 -2.20 -14.91
C LYS A 127 1.97 -1.84 -16.01
N ASN A 128 1.77 -2.72 -16.99
CA ASN A 128 0.78 -2.52 -18.05
C ASN A 128 -0.65 -2.73 -17.56
N TYR A 129 -0.89 -3.71 -16.71
CA TYR A 129 -2.18 -3.93 -16.04
C TYR A 129 -2.57 -2.71 -15.20
N ASN A 130 -1.63 -2.17 -14.43
CA ASN A 130 -1.84 -1.10 -13.47
C ASN A 130 -2.15 0.25 -14.12
N LYS A 131 -1.69 0.49 -15.36
CA LYS A 131 -2.08 1.69 -16.15
C LYS A 131 -3.60 1.79 -16.33
N ARG A 132 -4.31 0.65 -16.34
CA ARG A 132 -5.77 0.60 -16.49
C ARG A 132 -6.47 0.51 -15.14
N GLU A 133 -6.03 -0.42 -14.30
CA GLU A 133 -6.74 -0.76 -13.06
C GLU A 133 -6.39 0.15 -11.88
N LYS A 134 -5.25 0.84 -11.91
CA LYS A 134 -4.79 1.79 -10.88
C LYS A 134 -4.90 1.22 -9.47
N LEU A 135 -4.16 0.15 -9.22
CA LEU A 135 -4.02 -0.49 -7.92
C LEU A 135 -3.11 0.35 -6.99
N PRO A 136 -3.42 0.41 -5.69
CA PRO A 136 -2.67 1.20 -4.71
C PRO A 136 -1.41 0.45 -4.24
N LEU A 137 -0.45 0.30 -5.14
CA LEU A 137 0.78 -0.48 -4.91
C LEU A 137 1.95 0.42 -4.49
N ASP A 138 2.75 -0.01 -3.52
CA ASP A 138 4.03 0.64 -3.21
C ASP A 138 4.94 0.59 -4.45
N GLN A 139 5.60 1.71 -4.80
CA GLN A 139 6.49 1.76 -5.97
C GLN A 139 7.73 0.88 -5.82
N ASN A 140 8.14 0.56 -4.59
CA ASN A 140 9.31 -0.27 -4.31
C ASN A 140 9.19 -1.71 -4.83
N ILE A 141 7.98 -2.16 -5.20
CA ILE A 141 7.81 -3.45 -5.88
C ILE A 141 8.54 -3.50 -7.23
N TYR A 142 8.83 -2.33 -7.83
CA TYR A 142 9.50 -2.22 -9.13
C TYR A 142 11.02 -2.09 -9.05
N ASN A 143 11.60 -2.19 -7.85
CA ASN A 143 13.05 -2.22 -7.69
C ASN A 143 13.63 -3.50 -8.34
N ALA A 144 14.87 -3.42 -8.83
CA ALA A 144 15.48 -4.52 -9.56
C ALA A 144 16.15 -5.52 -8.60
N TRP A 145 15.66 -6.76 -8.60
CA TRP A 145 16.20 -7.87 -7.82
C TRP A 145 16.65 -8.99 -8.75
N ASP A 146 17.89 -9.46 -8.59
CA ASP A 146 18.46 -10.53 -9.41
C ASP A 146 18.64 -11.86 -8.67
N GLY A 147 18.15 -11.98 -7.43
CA GLY A 147 18.35 -13.16 -6.57
C GLY A 147 19.52 -13.01 -5.58
N LYS A 148 20.33 -11.95 -5.73
CA LYS A 148 21.46 -11.64 -4.82
C LYS A 148 21.60 -10.14 -4.52
N THR A 149 21.34 -9.30 -5.50
CA THR A 149 21.52 -7.86 -5.44
C THR A 149 20.19 -7.16 -5.68
N LEU A 150 19.77 -6.36 -4.71
CA LEU A 150 18.67 -5.42 -4.86
C LEU A 150 19.23 -4.05 -5.22
N THR A 151 18.80 -3.54 -6.36
CA THR A 151 19.04 -2.16 -6.78
C THR A 151 17.76 -1.35 -6.57
N ILE A 152 17.82 -0.42 -5.63
CA ILE A 152 16.74 0.52 -5.32
C ILE A 152 17.01 1.83 -6.07
N ASP A 153 16.01 2.28 -6.81
CA ASP A 153 15.92 3.65 -7.29
C ASP A 153 15.13 4.47 -6.26
N THR A 154 15.78 5.43 -5.60
CA THR A 154 15.09 6.20 -4.56
C THR A 154 14.06 7.17 -5.12
N GLU A 155 13.96 7.34 -6.44
CA GLU A 155 12.80 7.99 -7.05
C GLU A 155 11.50 7.21 -6.78
N ASN A 156 11.59 5.90 -6.49
CA ASN A 156 10.45 5.09 -6.03
C ASN A 156 10.05 5.37 -4.58
N PHE A 157 10.77 6.19 -3.81
CA PHE A 157 10.36 6.57 -2.47
C PHE A 157 9.28 7.66 -2.53
N ASN A 158 8.09 7.29 -2.98
CA ASN A 158 6.93 8.15 -3.08
C ASN A 158 5.63 7.34 -3.01
N LEU A 159 4.51 8.05 -2.87
CA LEU A 159 3.18 7.43 -2.74
C LEU A 159 2.30 7.61 -3.98
N ARG A 160 2.88 7.89 -5.15
CA ARG A 160 2.14 8.29 -6.37
C ARG A 160 1.09 7.26 -6.80
N ASN A 161 1.39 5.96 -6.79
CA ASN A 161 0.40 4.94 -7.18
C ASN A 161 -0.81 4.93 -6.23
N ILE A 162 -0.58 5.15 -4.93
CA ILE A 162 -1.64 5.22 -3.91
C ILE A 162 -2.46 6.50 -4.15
N GLU A 163 -1.79 7.64 -4.37
CA GLU A 163 -2.44 8.91 -4.71
C GLU A 163 -3.27 8.81 -6.00
N GLU A 164 -2.74 8.22 -7.06
CA GLU A 164 -3.44 8.02 -8.33
C GLU A 164 -4.68 7.14 -8.18
N THR A 165 -4.59 6.10 -7.36
CA THR A 165 -5.72 5.24 -7.01
C THR A 165 -6.81 6.06 -6.32
N LEU A 166 -6.45 6.83 -5.30
CA LEU A 166 -7.40 7.68 -4.58
C LEU A 166 -8.02 8.76 -5.48
N ARG A 167 -7.22 9.39 -6.35
CA ARG A 167 -7.70 10.37 -7.34
C ARG A 167 -8.70 9.74 -8.30
N SER A 168 -8.45 8.52 -8.77
CA SER A 168 -9.34 7.82 -9.70
C SER A 168 -10.71 7.46 -9.09
N LYS A 169 -10.78 7.37 -7.77
CA LYS A 169 -12.01 7.06 -7.01
C LYS A 169 -12.66 8.30 -6.38
N SER A 170 -12.05 9.47 -6.51
CA SER A 170 -12.52 10.73 -5.91
C SER A 170 -13.28 11.61 -6.92
N SER A 171 -14.13 12.51 -6.41
CA SER A 171 -14.74 13.56 -7.22
C SER A 171 -13.70 14.59 -7.69
N LYS A 172 -14.06 15.44 -8.67
CA LYS A 172 -13.16 16.48 -9.20
C LYS A 172 -12.62 17.42 -8.09
N GLU A 173 -13.45 17.81 -7.13
CA GLU A 173 -13.03 18.64 -5.98
C GLU A 173 -12.14 17.87 -4.98
N GLY A 174 -12.35 16.56 -4.81
CA GLY A 174 -11.47 15.71 -3.98
C GLY A 174 -10.08 15.49 -4.59
N THR A 175 -9.95 15.66 -5.91
CA THR A 175 -8.68 15.49 -6.63
C THR A 175 -7.68 16.61 -6.30
N GLU A 176 -8.13 17.83 -6.03
CA GLU A 176 -7.24 18.97 -5.72
C GLU A 176 -6.66 18.92 -4.29
N LYS A 177 -7.16 18.04 -3.42
CA LYS A 177 -6.80 17.97 -2.00
C LYS A 177 -6.15 16.64 -1.59
N ILE A 178 -5.57 15.90 -2.53
CA ILE A 178 -5.03 14.56 -2.25
C ILE A 178 -3.98 14.57 -1.15
N GLU A 179 -3.09 15.56 -1.12
CA GLU A 179 -2.01 15.68 -0.13
C GLU A 179 -2.60 15.84 1.28
N GLY A 180 -3.61 16.72 1.40
CA GLY A 180 -4.37 16.89 2.63
C GLY A 180 -5.06 15.59 3.05
N MET A 181 -5.65 14.84 2.12
CA MET A 181 -6.27 13.54 2.40
C MET A 181 -5.23 12.50 2.85
N MET A 182 -4.04 12.49 2.26
CA MET A 182 -2.96 11.56 2.64
C MET A 182 -2.47 11.85 4.05
N MET A 183 -2.17 13.12 4.37
CA MET A 183 -1.73 13.54 5.71
C MET A 183 -2.82 13.38 6.77
N MET A 184 -4.09 13.54 6.37
CA MET A 184 -5.25 13.32 7.22
C MET A 184 -5.36 11.83 7.51
N PHE A 185 -5.62 10.98 6.52
CA PHE A 185 -5.98 9.57 6.75
C PHE A 185 -4.84 8.69 7.26
N PHE A 186 -3.61 8.92 6.82
CA PHE A 186 -2.52 8.00 7.14
C PHE A 186 -1.69 8.50 8.32
N LYS A 187 -1.63 7.66 9.35
CA LYS A 187 -0.77 7.84 10.52
C LYS A 187 0.66 7.46 10.24
N GLU A 188 0.83 6.30 9.63
CA GLU A 188 2.13 5.70 9.31
C GLU A 188 1.98 4.90 8.02
N ILE A 189 2.96 5.07 7.14
CA ILE A 189 3.16 4.24 5.96
C ILE A 189 4.62 3.81 5.98
N GLY A 190 4.88 2.52 5.87
CA GLY A 190 6.25 2.00 5.86
C GLY A 190 6.33 0.68 5.13
N THR A 191 7.53 0.41 4.60
CA THR A 191 7.82 -0.79 3.82
C THR A 191 9.05 -1.49 4.36
N THR A 192 8.91 -2.74 4.77
CA THR A 192 10.03 -3.59 5.19
C THR A 192 10.47 -4.44 4.01
N LEU A 193 11.73 -4.30 3.63
CA LEU A 193 12.41 -5.14 2.65
C LEU A 193 13.08 -6.29 3.41
N LYS A 194 12.66 -7.53 3.15
CA LYS A 194 13.23 -8.74 3.73
C LYS A 194 13.97 -9.54 2.68
N PHE A 195 15.03 -10.24 3.09
CA PHE A 195 15.85 -11.06 2.23
C PHE A 195 15.92 -12.48 2.78
N ASP A 196 15.84 -13.49 1.90
CA ASP A 196 16.06 -14.89 2.29
C ASP A 196 17.50 -15.14 2.80
N HIS A 197 18.46 -14.32 2.35
CA HIS A 197 19.86 -14.38 2.73
C HIS A 197 20.29 -13.15 3.53
N LYS A 198 21.34 -13.30 4.34
CA LYS A 198 21.89 -12.19 5.12
C LYS A 198 22.35 -11.07 4.20
N ILE A 199 22.09 -9.85 4.62
CA ILE A 199 22.62 -8.65 3.99
C ILE A 199 24.12 -8.61 4.28
N ARG A 200 24.91 -8.64 3.20
CA ARG A 200 26.37 -8.52 3.26
C ARG A 200 26.81 -7.06 3.22
N THR A 201 26.24 -6.28 2.32
CA THR A 201 26.60 -4.87 2.13
C THR A 201 25.39 -4.03 1.73
N ILE A 202 25.36 -2.79 2.20
CA ILE A 202 24.46 -1.73 1.72
C ILE A 202 25.34 -0.57 1.26
N THR A 203 25.21 -0.17 -0.02
CA THR A 203 25.89 0.98 -0.60
C THR A 203 24.86 2.03 -0.96
N GLY A 204 25.14 3.29 -0.64
CA GLY A 204 24.18 4.40 -0.76
C GLY A 204 23.43 4.64 0.56
N LYS A 205 22.96 5.87 0.76
CA LYS A 205 22.29 6.32 1.97
C LYS A 205 21.08 7.20 1.63
N HIS A 206 19.99 6.97 2.35
CA HIS A 206 18.81 7.81 2.30
C HIS A 206 18.21 7.90 3.70
N ASP A 207 17.73 9.08 4.10
CA ASP A 207 17.24 9.32 5.48
C ASP A 207 16.06 8.41 5.88
N TRP A 208 15.27 7.99 4.90
CA TRP A 208 14.13 7.09 5.10
C TRP A 208 14.48 5.61 5.13
N LEU A 209 15.71 5.23 4.74
CA LEU A 209 16.11 3.83 4.64
C LEU A 209 17.04 3.46 5.80
N LYS A 210 16.67 2.43 6.56
CA LYS A 210 17.44 1.94 7.70
C LYS A 210 17.44 0.42 7.77
N GLN A 211 18.62 -0.18 7.94
CA GLN A 211 18.73 -1.59 8.27
C GLN A 211 18.22 -1.85 9.69
N THR A 212 17.29 -2.81 9.84
CA THR A 212 16.69 -3.15 11.13
C THR A 212 17.31 -4.40 11.76
N ASP A 213 17.80 -5.32 10.92
CA ASP A 213 18.49 -6.55 11.33
C ASP A 213 19.35 -7.09 10.17
N GLU A 214 19.97 -8.26 10.35
CA GLU A 214 20.85 -8.89 9.35
C GLU A 214 20.13 -9.31 8.05
N TYR A 215 18.79 -9.31 8.03
CA TYR A 215 17.97 -9.78 6.90
C TYR A 215 16.95 -8.74 6.42
N SER A 216 16.89 -7.57 7.04
CA SER A 216 15.81 -6.63 6.81
C SER A 216 16.24 -5.17 6.80
N VAL A 217 15.60 -4.41 5.92
CA VAL A 217 15.74 -2.96 5.78
C VAL A 217 14.35 -2.33 5.79
N LYS A 218 14.12 -1.29 6.58
CA LYS A 218 12.87 -0.54 6.62
C LYS A 218 12.99 0.75 5.84
N ILE A 219 11.97 1.06 5.06
CA ILE A 219 11.70 2.35 4.43
C ILE A 219 10.54 2.99 5.20
N ASP A 220 10.82 4.08 5.90
CA ASP A 220 9.83 4.83 6.66
C ASP A 220 9.51 6.15 5.97
N TYR A 221 8.28 6.27 5.45
CA TYR A 221 7.85 7.47 4.75
C TYR A 221 7.46 8.56 5.75
N ASP A 222 8.26 9.62 5.84
CA ASP A 222 7.85 10.83 6.53
C ASP A 222 6.91 11.63 5.61
N LEU A 223 5.60 11.49 5.84
CA LEU A 223 4.56 12.18 5.06
C LEU A 223 4.73 13.71 5.08
N LYS A 224 5.23 14.30 6.17
CA LYS A 224 5.44 15.76 6.21
C LYS A 224 6.56 16.16 5.26
N THR A 225 7.70 15.48 5.37
CA THR A 225 8.86 15.70 4.50
C THR A 225 8.53 15.40 3.03
N LEU A 226 7.68 14.40 2.75
CA LEU A 226 7.27 14.03 1.39
C LEU A 226 6.50 15.14 0.67
N TYR A 227 5.65 15.89 1.40
CA TYR A 227 4.82 16.96 0.82
C TYR A 227 5.35 18.38 1.08
N ASP A 228 6.44 18.51 1.84
CA ASP A 228 7.12 19.79 2.06
C ASP A 228 8.17 20.05 0.96
N LYS A 229 7.90 21.07 0.13
CA LYS A 229 8.77 21.46 -0.98
C LYS A 229 10.11 22.04 -0.52
N GLU A 230 10.23 22.46 0.73
CA GLU A 230 11.45 23.04 1.30
C GLU A 230 12.24 22.04 2.14
N ALA A 231 11.70 20.83 2.35
CA ALA A 231 12.37 19.83 3.16
C ALA A 231 13.71 19.41 2.56
N LYS A 232 14.72 19.31 3.43
CA LYS A 232 16.08 18.92 3.06
C LYS A 232 16.45 17.62 3.76
N LEU A 233 16.64 16.58 2.98
CA LEU A 233 17.21 15.32 3.45
C LEU A 233 18.71 15.49 3.68
N LYS A 234 19.23 14.87 4.75
CA LYS A 234 20.67 14.80 5.04
C LYS A 234 21.35 13.82 4.08
N ASN A 235 20.72 12.69 3.79
CA ASN A 235 21.15 11.71 2.81
C ASN A 235 20.03 11.51 1.78
N ALA A 236 20.39 11.59 0.50
CA ALA A 236 19.45 11.49 -0.62
C ALA A 236 20.12 10.85 -1.85
N ASP A 237 20.91 9.80 -1.65
CA ASP A 237 21.55 9.10 -2.75
C ASP A 237 20.48 8.51 -3.66
N LYS A 238 20.55 8.83 -4.96
CA LYS A 238 19.54 8.40 -5.95
C LYS A 238 19.43 6.89 -6.13
N LYS A 239 20.44 6.16 -5.70
CA LYS A 239 20.57 4.72 -5.89
C LYS A 239 21.12 4.10 -4.62
N ILE A 240 20.47 3.03 -4.17
CA ILE A 240 20.93 2.19 -3.08
C ILE A 240 21.09 0.76 -3.60
N VAL A 241 22.21 0.13 -3.27
CA VAL A 241 22.52 -1.24 -3.68
C VAL A 241 22.70 -2.09 -2.43
N ILE A 242 21.86 -3.11 -2.29
CA ILE A 242 21.92 -4.08 -1.20
C ILE A 242 22.34 -5.41 -1.79
N THR A 243 23.40 -5.99 -1.27
CA THR A 243 23.93 -7.29 -1.72
C THR A 243 23.81 -8.29 -0.58
N THR A 244 23.22 -9.45 -0.87
CA THR A 244 23.13 -10.58 0.07
C THR A 244 24.25 -11.60 -0.18
N GLU A 245 24.39 -12.55 0.74
CA GLU A 245 25.34 -13.67 0.61
C GLU A 245 25.14 -14.49 -0.67
#